data_AF-A0A448SGS0-F1
#
_entry.id   AF-A0A448SGS0-F1
#
_cell.length_a   1.000
_cell.length_b   1.000
_cell.length_c   1.000
_cell.angle_alpha   90.00
_cell.angle_beta   90.00
_cell.angle_gamma   90.00
#
_symmetry.space_group_name_H-M   'P 1'
#
loop_
_entity.id
_entity.type
_entity.pdbx_description
1 polymer ?
#
loop_
_entity_poly.entity_id
_entity_poly.type
_entity_poly.pdbx_seq_one_letter_code
_entity_poly.pdbx_strand_id
1 'polypeptide(L)' 'MPLTTVLMTQVIGYATPLLPYQASPIVVAMGMGKVPPREGLKLCLLLALLTFGLLVPLDYLWFGLLGWFG' A
#
# COMPACT_ATOMS: atom_id res chain seq x y z
N MET A 1 -21.54 0.71 7.55
CA MET A 1 -20.15 0.26 7.32
C MET A 1 -19.65 -0.35 8.62
N PRO A 2 -19.45 -1.67 8.69
CA PRO A 2 -18.96 -2.35 9.90
C PRO A 2 -17.61 -1.77 10.35
N LEU A 3 -17.37 -1.73 11.67
CA LEU A 3 -16.10 -1.29 12.26
C LEU A 3 -14.90 -2.03 11.62
N THR A 4 -15.05 -3.34 11.42
CA THR A 4 -14.04 -4.20 10.79
C THR A 4 -13.67 -3.72 9.39
N THR A 5 -14.64 -3.32 8.57
CA THR A 5 -14.39 -2.80 7.22
C THR A 5 -13.58 -1.51 7.26
N VAL A 6 -13.89 -0.60 8.19
CA VAL A 6 -13.12 0.65 8.38
C VAL A 6 -11.69 0.33 8.81
N LEU A 7 -11.52 -0.58 9.77
CA LEU A 7 -10.20 -1.00 10.26
C LEU A 7 -9.36 -1.68 9.17
N MET A 8 -9.95 -2.56 8.36
CA MET A 8 -9.23 -3.24 7.28
C MET A 8 -8.86 -2.30 6.14
N THR A 9 -9.69 -1.29 5.85
CA THR A 9 -9.38 -0.29 4.84
C THR A 9 -8.18 0.58 5.26
N GLN A 10 -7.99 0.86 6.56
CA GLN A 10 -6.82 1.59 7.06
C GLN A 10 -5.51 0.83 6.84
N VAL A 11 -5.53 -0.50 6.84
CA VAL A 11 -4.35 -1.34 6.61
C VAL A 11 -3.76 -1.04 5.23
N ILE A 12 -4.61 -0.85 4.21
CA ILE A 12 -4.19 -0.49 2.86
C ILE A 12 -3.40 0.84 2.87
N GLY A 13 -3.87 1.81 3.65
CA GLY A 13 -3.25 3.13 3.74
C GLY A 13 -1.85 3.10 4.36
N TYR A 14 -1.64 2.33 5.44
CA TYR A 14 -0.31 2.22 6.05
C TYR A 14 0.62 1.26 5.30
N ALA A 15 0.08 0.23 4.64
CA ALA A 15 0.86 -0.74 3.87
C ALA A 15 1.36 -0.22 2.51
N THR A 16 0.88 0.94 2.05
CA THR A 16 1.21 1.51 0.73
C THR A 16 2.02 2.80 0.89
N PRO A 17 3.33 2.72 1.19
CA PRO A 17 4.16 3.90 1.30
C PRO A 17 4.32 4.58 -0.07
N LEU A 18 3.88 5.84 -0.16
CA LEU A 18 4.09 6.73 -1.30
C LEU A 18 5.52 7.27 -1.36
N LEU A 19 6.17 7.38 -0.20
CA LEU A 19 7.50 7.96 -0.06
C LEU A 19 8.41 6.98 0.68
N PRO A 20 9.68 6.82 0.25
CA PRO A 20 10.59 5.82 0.82
C PRO A 20 10.76 5.94 2.34
N TYR A 21 10.70 7.15 2.87
CA TYR A 21 10.86 7.44 4.29
C TYR A 21 9.68 7.02 5.16
N GLN A 22 8.53 6.66 4.58
CA GLN A 22 7.37 6.17 5.33
C GLN A 22 7.59 4.76 5.89
N ALA A 23 8.55 4.01 5.35
CA ALA A 23 8.93 2.70 5.85
C ALA A 23 10.45 2.63 6.02
N SER A 24 10.91 2.54 7.29
CA SER A 24 12.33 2.45 7.61
C SER A 24 13.08 1.32 6.87
N PRO A 25 12.49 0.15 6.59
CA PRO A 25 13.19 -0.89 5.82
C PRO A 25 13.54 -0.46 4.39
N ILE A 26 12.70 0.38 3.75
CA ILE A 26 12.94 0.86 2.38
C ILE A 26 14.17 1.78 2.35
N VAL A 27 14.25 2.72 3.31
CA VAL A 27 15.39 3.64 3.41
C VAL A 27 16.69 2.88 3.69
N VAL A 28 16.65 1.90 4.58
CA VAL A 28 17.83 1.07 4.92
C VAL A 28 18.28 0.26 3.70
N ALA A 29 17.36 -0.39 2.99
CA ALA A 29 17.69 -1.15 1.77
C ALA A 29 18.28 -0.25 0.68
N MET A 30 17.72 0.94 0.47
CA MET A 30 18.28 1.94 -0.46
C MET A 30 19.69 2.38 -0.08
N GLY A 31 19.93 2.64 1.21
CA GLY A 31 21.24 3.02 1.74
C GLY A 31 22.29 1.92 1.53
N MET A 32 21.93 0.66 1.81
CA MET A 32 22.80 -0.49 1.58
C MET A 32 23.09 -0.72 0.09
N GLY A 33 22.08 -0.54 -0.77
CA GLY A 33 22.21 -0.72 -2.22
C GLY A 33 22.78 0.49 -2.97
N LYS A 34 23.11 1.59 -2.29
CA LYS A 34 23.49 2.89 -2.89
C LYS A 34 22.49 3.36 -3.95
N VAL A 35 21.21 3.04 -3.76
CA VAL A 35 20.15 3.40 -4.70
C VAL A 35 19.80 4.88 -4.51
N PRO A 36 19.79 5.69 -5.57
CA PRO A 36 19.43 7.09 -5.45
C PRO A 36 17.95 7.24 -5.03
N PRO A 37 17.61 8.23 -4.18
CA PRO A 37 16.25 8.42 -3.66
C PRO A 37 15.16 8.55 -4.74
N ARG A 38 15.53 9.03 -5.94
CA ARG A 38 14.63 9.16 -7.08
C ARG A 38 14.13 7.80 -7.59
N GLU A 39 14.98 6.78 -7.60
CA GLU A 39 14.58 5.44 -8.03
C GLU A 39 13.73 4.75 -6.97
N GLY A 40 14.04 4.96 -5.68
CA GLY A 40 13.17 4.54 -4.58
C GLY A 40 11.78 5.20 -4.66
N LEU A 41 11.72 6.50 -4.97
CA LEU A 41 10.45 7.20 -5.17
C LEU A 41 9.65 6.64 -6.36
N LYS A 42 10.29 6.41 -7.50
CA LYS A 42 9.62 5.79 -8.67
C LYS A 42 9.04 4.42 -8.32
N LEU A 43 9.78 3.62 -7.56
CA LEU A 43 9.30 2.31 -7.09
C LEU A 43 8.08 2.46 -6.18
N CYS A 44 8.13 3.35 -5.18
CA CYS A 44 7.00 3.62 -4.29
C CYS A 44 5.76 4.10 -5.06
N LEU A 45 5.92 5.01 -6.03
CA LEU A 45 4.81 5.52 -6.84
C LEU A 45 4.23 4.44 -7.76
N LEU A 46 5.08 3.62 -8.39
CA LEU A 46 4.63 2.50 -9.20
C LEU A 46 3.85 1.48 -8.36
N LEU A 47 4.38 1.13 -7.18
CA LEU A 47 3.72 0.23 -6.26
C LEU A 47 2.38 0.80 -5.80
N ALA A 48 2.32 2.09 -5.44
CA ALA A 48 1.08 2.74 -5.07
C ALA A 48 0.06 2.72 -6.21
N LEU A 49 0.48 2.98 -7.45
CA LEU A 49 -0.40 2.95 -8.61
C LEU A 49 -0.96 1.53 -8.86
N LEU A 50 -0.13 0.50 -8.71
CA LEU A 50 -0.58 -0.89 -8.77
C LEU A 50 -1.53 -1.24 -7.62
N THR A 51 -1.26 -0.78 -6.40
CA THR A 51 -2.13 -1.00 -5.25
C THR A 51 -3.50 -0.36 -5.47
N PHE A 52 -3.56 0.92 -5.84
CA PHE A 52 -4.83 1.61 -6.07
C PHE A 52 -5.56 1.10 -7.32
N GLY A 53 -4.82 0.74 -8.38
CA GLY A 53 -5.40 0.28 -9.64
C GLY A 53 -5.85 -1.18 -9.65
N LEU A 54 -5.20 -2.05 -8.88
CA LEU A 54 -5.44 -3.49 -8.91
C LEU A 54 -5.82 -4.08 -7.55
N LEU A 55 -5.07 -3.74 -6.50
CA LEU A 55 -5.24 -4.37 -5.19
C LEU A 55 -6.49 -3.87 -4.47
N VAL A 56 -6.72 -2.55 -4.45
CA VAL A 56 -7.93 -1.93 -3.87
C VAL A 56 -9.24 -2.45 -4.48
N PRO A 57 -9.41 -2.52 -5.83
CA PRO A 57 -10.63 -3.10 -6.39
C PRO A 57 -10.75 -4.61 -6.10
N LEU A 58 -9.62 -5.33 -6.02
CA LEU A 58 -9.62 -6.74 -5.64
C LEU A 58 -10.07 -6.94 -4.18
N ASP A 59 -9.53 -6.14 -3.25
CA ASP A 59 -9.93 -6.12 -1.84
C ASP A 59 -11.41 -5.74 -1.68
N TYR A 60 -11.88 -4.76 -2.46
CA TYR A 60 -13.29 -4.36 -2.47
C TYR A 60 -14.21 -5.51 -2.93
N LEU A 61 -13.86 -6.18 -4.04
CA LEU A 61 -14.60 -7.35 -4.52
C LEU A 61 -14.57 -8.49 -3.48
N TRP A 62 -13.43 -8.69 -2.83
CA TRP A 62 -13.25 -9.69 -1.79
C TRP A 62 -14.12 -9.42 -0.56
N PHE A 63 -14.17 -8.17 -0.08
CA PHE A 63 -15.08 -7.76 1.00
C PHE A 63 -16.55 -7.91 0.59
N GLY A 64 -16.86 -7.73 -0.70
CA GLY A 64 -18.17 -8.04 -1.26
C GLY A 64 -18.52 -9.52 -1.21
N LEU A 65 -17.60 -10.39 -1.61
CA LEU A 65 -17.76 -11.85 -1.53
C LEU A 65 -17.90 -12.36 -0.09
N LEU A 66 -17.19 -11.73 0.86
CA LEU A 66 -17.28 -12.03 2.29
C LEU A 66 -18.58 -11.52 2.93
N GLY A 67 -19.43 -10.79 2.20
CA GLY A 67 -20.69 -10.26 2.71
C GLY A 67 -20.52 -9.11 3.71
N TRP A 68 -19.36 -8.44 3.74
CA TRP A 68 -19.07 -7.35 4.68
C TRP A 68 -19.83 -6.04 4.40
N PHE A 69 -20.61 -6.00 3.32
CA PHE A 69 -21.55 -4.91 3.01
C PHE A 69 -22.95 -5.10 3.61
N GLY A 70 -23.19 -6.22 4.33
CA GLY A 70 -24.41 -6.50 5.09
C GLY A 70 -24.36 -5.94 6.50
#